data_AF-A0A368EU94-F1
#
_entry.id   AF-A0A368EU94-F1
#
_cell.length_a   1.000
_cell.length_b   1.000
_cell.length_c   1.000
_cell.angle_alpha   90.00
_cell.angle_beta   90.00
_cell.angle_gamma   90.00
#
_symmetry.space_group_name_H-M   'P 1'
#
loop_
_entity.id
_entity.type
_entity.pdbx_description
1 polymer ?
#
loop_
_entity_poly.entity_id
_entity_poly.type
_entity_poly.pdbx_seq_one_letter_code
_entity_poly.pdbx_strand_id
1 'polypeptide(L)'
;MFAVGADTAELAQAKARFVAEQYKSTDFLLEAPLGGQEDLWWSMIPGTATSRICRELAQITTGREFATGVPLVSNELGDERGARFGENISTARHTPILRDADGSIQADTSASFGVVAELGAGKSVLLKCDMGDTVDRNGRVVAIDRTETREYAAFAKSLRPDSTTVVDLIEPEYSLDPLRVFGPRIGARMVQSLFATMLGIRARDSRGVMLGRLLEPEYAATHALTSLRALEKHVATFNSPETDELAGLINLVSAKDLGEVLFNDGLRAVDLSSRAFVFLTHGLVLPDAVELEHQHLFDEMPLEKIVGRSMYAMLMGITRAVCFMNTQELAGAYFDETHHITASPEGARELLIGLREGRRNRAFFGLGSHDPADFGDTKTRGLIKTRYVMRQTDKELARRAIEWLTGEPADARMVKVVTEELSPLGSDGRVAPDRRGEGLIRDQRGRIGKFRRTLPERPDRREAVLSTPSLVTP
;
A
#
# COMPACT_ATOMS: atom_id res chain seq x y z
N MET A 1 -7.35 41.68 16.44
CA MET A 1 -8.48 42.04 15.54
C MET A 1 -8.89 40.79 14.79
N PHE A 2 -10.19 40.51 14.65
CA PHE A 2 -10.71 39.35 13.93
C PHE A 2 -11.60 39.79 12.77
N ALA A 3 -11.47 39.10 11.64
CA ALA A 3 -12.35 39.25 10.48
C ALA A 3 -12.95 37.89 10.17
N VAL A 4 -14.27 37.84 10.02
CA VAL A 4 -15.02 36.58 9.82
C VAL A 4 -15.83 36.71 8.53
N GLY A 5 -15.58 35.80 7.59
CA GLY A 5 -16.28 35.73 6.30
C GLY A 5 -17.13 34.47 6.16
N ALA A 6 -18.18 34.56 5.37
CA ALA A 6 -18.99 33.43 4.93
C ALA A 6 -19.73 33.78 3.63
N ASP A 7 -20.36 32.78 3.01
CA ASP A 7 -21.09 32.94 1.75
C ASP A 7 -22.39 33.77 1.91
N THR A 8 -22.91 33.91 3.13
CA THR A 8 -24.05 34.77 3.45
C THR A 8 -23.81 35.60 4.72
N ALA A 9 -24.52 36.73 4.84
CA ALA A 9 -24.40 37.64 5.98
C ALA A 9 -24.81 36.96 7.30
N GLU A 10 -25.89 36.17 7.28
CA GLU A 10 -26.40 35.44 8.44
C GLU A 10 -25.38 34.41 8.94
N LEU A 11 -24.73 33.70 8.01
CA LEU A 11 -23.71 32.72 8.35
C LEU A 11 -22.43 33.38 8.87
N ALA A 12 -22.05 34.53 8.31
CA ALA A 12 -20.90 35.30 8.79
C ALA A 12 -21.12 35.78 10.23
N GLN A 13 -22.32 36.30 10.55
CA GLN A 13 -22.69 36.68 11.91
C GLN A 13 -22.75 35.47 12.86
N ALA A 14 -23.27 34.33 12.41
CA ALA A 14 -23.29 33.11 13.21
C ALA A 14 -21.87 32.62 13.54
N LYS A 15 -20.96 32.60 12.56
CA LYS A 15 -19.54 32.28 12.77
C LYS A 15 -18.85 33.30 13.68
N ALA A 16 -19.15 34.58 13.54
CA ALA A 16 -18.59 35.62 14.41
C ALA A 16 -19.02 35.44 15.88
N ARG A 17 -20.29 35.10 16.11
CA ARG A 17 -20.78 34.73 17.45
C ARG A 17 -20.07 33.50 18.02
N PHE A 18 -19.89 32.46 17.20
CA PHE A 18 -19.14 31.27 17.60
C PHE A 18 -17.70 31.61 18.02
N VAL A 19 -16.98 32.40 17.21
CA VAL A 19 -15.60 32.83 17.55
C VAL A 19 -15.58 33.63 18.85
N ALA A 20 -16.52 34.57 19.03
CA ALA A 20 -16.65 35.34 20.27
C ALA A 20 -16.94 34.45 21.49
N GLU A 21 -17.80 33.44 21.37
CA GLU A 21 -18.10 32.47 22.44
C GLU A 21 -16.88 31.62 22.81
N GLN A 22 -16.10 31.15 21.84
CA GLN A 22 -14.86 30.39 22.09
C GLN A 22 -13.84 31.23 22.85
N TYR A 23 -13.61 32.48 22.44
CA TYR A 23 -12.71 33.38 23.15
C TYR A 23 -13.23 33.73 24.55
N LYS A 24 -14.53 33.92 24.71
CA LYS A 24 -15.15 34.18 26.01
C LYS A 24 -14.91 33.04 27.01
N SER A 25 -14.86 31.79 26.54
CA SER A 25 -14.53 30.63 27.39
C SER A 25 -13.09 30.59 27.91
N THR A 26 -12.22 31.43 27.34
CA THR A 26 -10.82 31.62 27.74
C THR A 26 -10.58 33.03 28.31
N ASP A 27 -11.65 33.66 28.81
CA ASP A 27 -11.66 34.99 29.44
C ASP A 27 -11.33 36.16 28.50
N PHE A 28 -11.35 35.96 27.17
CA PHE A 28 -11.20 37.03 26.19
C PHE A 28 -12.56 37.49 25.65
N LEU A 29 -12.86 38.78 25.78
CA LEU A 29 -14.06 39.38 25.21
C LEU A 29 -13.77 39.92 23.81
N LEU A 30 -14.52 39.43 22.82
CA LEU A 30 -14.51 39.97 21.46
C LEU A 30 -15.76 40.83 21.24
N GLU A 31 -15.56 42.10 20.95
CA GLU A 31 -16.62 43.05 20.64
C GLU A 31 -16.51 43.56 19.20
N ALA A 32 -17.66 43.79 18.57
CA ALA A 32 -17.75 44.42 17.26
C ALA A 32 -18.18 45.89 17.43
N PRO A 33 -17.23 46.85 17.51
CA PRO A 33 -17.55 48.25 17.79
C PRO A 33 -18.40 48.84 16.68
N LEU A 34 -19.56 49.39 17.03
CA LEU A 34 -20.47 50.04 16.08
C LEU A 34 -19.79 51.27 15.46
N GLY A 35 -19.84 51.38 14.13
CA GLY A 35 -19.24 52.49 13.38
C GLY A 35 -17.72 52.41 13.17
N GLY A 36 -17.03 51.43 13.77
CA GLY A 36 -15.57 51.28 13.66
C GLY A 36 -15.09 50.08 12.83
N GLN A 37 -16.02 49.26 12.33
CA GLN A 37 -15.70 47.97 11.68
C GLN A 37 -14.95 48.15 10.35
N GLU A 38 -15.29 49.18 9.58
CA GLU A 38 -14.61 49.50 8.32
C GLU A 38 -13.15 49.95 8.57
N ASP A 39 -12.94 50.86 9.52
CA ASP A 39 -11.59 51.30 9.90
C ASP A 39 -10.74 50.13 10.42
N LEU A 40 -11.33 49.23 11.21
CA LEU A 40 -10.65 48.03 11.71
C LEU A 40 -10.33 47.04 10.60
N TRP A 41 -11.23 46.89 9.60
CA TRP A 41 -10.98 46.08 8.42
C TRP A 41 -9.77 46.60 7.62
N TRP A 42 -9.74 47.90 7.32
CA TRP A 42 -8.60 48.52 6.62
C TRP A 42 -7.30 48.40 7.42
N SER A 43 -7.39 48.50 8.75
CA SER A 43 -6.24 48.37 9.65
C SER A 43 -5.63 46.95 9.68
N MET A 44 -6.30 45.94 9.10
CA MET A 44 -5.72 44.61 8.91
C MET A 44 -4.77 44.51 7.71
N ILE A 45 -4.76 45.49 6.81
CA ILE A 45 -3.91 45.48 5.63
C ILE A 45 -2.49 45.94 6.02
N PRO A 46 -1.45 45.14 5.73
CA PRO A 46 -0.07 45.54 6.00
C PRO A 46 0.29 46.87 5.33
N GLY A 47 0.95 47.77 6.08
CA GLY A 47 1.37 49.09 5.59
C GLY A 47 0.36 50.22 5.80
N THR A 48 -0.85 49.91 6.28
CA THR A 48 -1.85 50.92 6.66
C THR A 48 -1.44 51.59 7.97
N ALA A 49 -1.58 52.92 8.05
CA ALA A 49 -1.25 53.65 9.27
C ALA A 49 -2.19 53.25 10.42
N THR A 50 -1.66 53.10 11.63
CA THR A 50 -2.46 52.73 12.81
C THR A 50 -3.49 53.83 13.12
N SER A 51 -4.76 53.50 12.91
CA SER A 51 -5.92 54.36 13.14
C SER A 51 -6.15 54.65 14.62
N ARG A 52 -6.98 55.66 14.92
CA ARG A 52 -7.35 56.02 16.30
C ARG A 52 -8.04 54.85 17.02
N ILE A 53 -8.98 54.19 16.37
CA ILE A 53 -9.72 53.06 16.94
C ILE A 53 -8.79 51.88 17.27
N CYS A 54 -7.77 51.61 16.44
CA CYS A 54 -6.76 50.59 16.75
C CYS A 54 -5.96 50.92 18.02
N ARG A 55 -5.69 52.20 18.28
CA ARG A 55 -4.99 52.63 19.51
C ARG A 55 -5.90 52.54 20.73
N GLU A 56 -7.18 52.87 20.58
CA GLU A 56 -8.18 52.77 21.67
C GLU A 56 -8.45 51.31 22.07
N LEU A 57 -8.43 50.39 21.11
CA LEU A 57 -8.60 48.95 21.33
C LEU A 57 -7.27 48.21 21.59
N ALA A 58 -6.15 48.92 21.65
CA ALA A 58 -4.86 48.30 21.94
C ALA A 58 -4.82 47.86 23.41
N GLN A 59 -4.58 46.57 23.64
CA GLN A 59 -4.40 46.01 24.97
C GLN A 59 -2.95 45.57 25.15
N ILE A 60 -2.43 45.79 26.36
CA ILE A 60 -1.15 45.23 26.79
C ILE A 60 -1.45 43.87 27.42
N THR A 61 -0.81 42.82 26.91
CA THR A 61 -1.04 41.44 27.36
C THR A 61 0.31 40.74 27.51
N THR A 62 0.34 39.64 28.26
CA THR A 62 1.56 38.82 28.39
C THR A 62 1.80 37.99 27.13
N GLY A 63 3.04 37.56 26.88
CA GLY A 63 3.33 36.63 25.77
C GLY A 63 2.54 35.31 25.84
N ARG A 64 2.16 34.87 27.06
CA ARG A 64 1.31 33.70 27.29
C ARG A 64 -0.12 33.92 26.79
N GLU A 65 -0.75 35.03 27.16
CA GLU A 65 -2.11 35.41 26.76
C GLU A 65 -2.19 35.81 25.28
N PHE A 66 -1.13 36.42 24.74
CA PHE A 66 -1.02 36.65 23.30
C PHE A 66 -0.99 35.31 22.54
N ALA A 67 -0.19 34.34 23.00
CA ALA A 67 -0.10 33.02 22.37
C ALA A 67 -1.44 32.26 22.35
N THR A 68 -2.32 32.48 23.34
CA THR A 68 -3.66 31.87 23.35
C THR A 68 -4.61 32.48 22.31
N GLY A 69 -4.35 33.72 21.86
CA GLY A 69 -5.16 34.43 20.86
C GLY A 69 -4.63 34.35 19.42
N VAL A 70 -3.51 33.67 19.18
CA VAL A 70 -3.01 33.42 17.83
C VAL A 70 -3.82 32.25 17.25
N PRO A 71 -4.54 32.41 16.13
CA PRO A 71 -5.12 31.27 15.44
C PRO A 71 -3.99 30.34 15.00
N LEU A 72 -3.78 29.27 15.77
CA LEU A 72 -2.81 28.24 15.45
C LEU A 72 -3.37 27.41 14.30
N VAL A 73 -3.02 27.80 13.07
CA VAL A 73 -3.11 26.88 11.94
C VAL A 73 -2.01 25.84 12.17
N SER A 74 -2.38 24.70 12.74
CA SER A 74 -1.47 23.55 12.77
C SER A 74 -1.28 23.09 11.33
N ASN A 75 -0.03 23.11 10.88
CA ASN A 75 0.36 22.47 9.63
C ASN A 75 0.87 21.05 9.88
N GLU A 76 0.69 20.46 11.06
CA GLU A 76 1.23 19.13 11.37
C GLU A 76 0.72 18.05 10.40
N LEU A 77 1.64 17.19 9.97
CA LEU A 77 1.37 16.02 9.14
C LEU A 77 2.17 14.84 9.66
N GLY A 78 1.55 13.65 9.68
CA GLY A 78 2.17 12.42 10.16
C GLY A 78 2.06 12.23 11.67
N ASP A 79 2.72 11.19 12.16
CA ASP A 79 2.62 10.76 13.55
C ASP A 79 3.52 11.60 14.49
N GLU A 80 3.25 11.55 15.80
CA GLU A 80 4.01 12.31 16.81
C GLU A 80 5.44 11.79 17.00
N ARG A 81 5.63 10.49 16.73
CA ARG A 81 6.90 9.77 16.75
C ARG A 81 6.91 8.84 15.54
N GLY A 82 8.06 8.31 15.16
CA GLY A 82 8.11 7.45 13.98
C GLY A 82 9.47 7.41 13.30
N ALA A 83 9.56 6.61 12.26
CA ALA A 83 10.60 6.79 11.26
C ALA A 83 10.34 8.09 10.49
N ARG A 84 11.40 8.78 10.05
CA ARG A 84 11.26 9.98 9.23
C ARG A 84 10.80 9.60 7.83
N PHE A 85 9.51 9.77 7.57
CA PHE A 85 8.91 9.49 6.27
C PHE A 85 9.24 10.58 5.25
N GLY A 86 9.31 11.84 5.65
CA GLY A 86 9.56 12.91 4.70
C GLY A 86 9.57 14.29 5.33
N GLU A 87 9.36 15.29 4.49
CA GLU A 87 9.21 16.67 4.89
C GLU A 87 7.84 17.19 4.49
N ASN A 88 7.23 17.95 5.38
CA ASN A 88 6.04 18.70 5.13
C ASN A 88 6.42 20.00 4.41
N ILE A 89 5.89 20.18 3.22
CA ILE A 89 6.13 21.34 2.36
C ILE A 89 4.83 22.11 2.10
N SER A 90 3.82 21.93 2.98
CA SER A 90 2.54 22.65 2.90
C SER A 90 2.68 24.15 3.17
N THR A 91 3.74 24.54 3.88
CA THR A 91 4.10 25.93 4.16
C THR A 91 5.61 26.11 3.93
N ALA A 92 6.09 27.35 3.94
CA ALA A 92 7.52 27.65 3.86
C ALA A 92 8.32 27.16 5.08
N ARG A 93 7.65 26.81 6.18
CA ARG A 93 8.28 26.20 7.36
C ARG A 93 8.22 24.69 7.23
N HIS A 94 9.29 24.10 6.70
CA HIS A 94 9.38 22.65 6.56
C HIS A 94 9.49 21.98 7.93
N THR A 95 8.69 20.95 8.15
CA THR A 95 8.74 20.12 9.36
C THR A 95 8.87 18.65 8.96
N PRO A 96 9.50 17.79 9.79
CA PRO A 96 9.56 16.37 9.51
C PRO A 96 8.16 15.75 9.57
N ILE A 97 7.86 14.86 8.64
CA ILE A 97 6.71 13.96 8.71
C ILE A 97 7.23 12.63 9.25
N LEU A 98 6.69 12.19 10.38
CA LEU A 98 7.03 10.90 10.97
C LEU A 98 5.93 9.88 10.67
N ARG A 99 6.31 8.60 10.64
CA ARG A 99 5.42 7.48 10.45
C ARG A 99 5.71 6.38 11.45
N ASP A 100 4.69 5.97 12.20
CA ASP A 100 4.75 4.92 13.22
C ASP A 100 3.63 3.90 12.98
N ALA A 101 3.90 2.98 12.05
CA ALA A 101 2.96 1.90 11.72
C ALA A 101 2.59 1.06 12.96
N ASP A 102 3.57 0.75 13.80
CA ASP A 102 3.35 -0.03 15.02
C ASP A 102 2.52 0.75 16.05
N GLY A 103 2.85 2.02 16.28
CA GLY A 103 2.06 2.91 17.14
C GLY A 103 0.62 3.07 16.66
N SER A 104 0.40 3.17 15.34
CA SER A 104 -0.94 3.24 14.75
C SER A 104 -1.76 1.99 15.06
N ILE A 105 -1.14 0.80 14.94
CA ILE A 105 -1.79 -0.48 15.25
C ILE A 105 -2.12 -0.60 16.74
N GLN A 106 -1.19 -0.20 17.61
CA GLN A 106 -1.39 -0.18 19.07
C GLN A 106 -2.50 0.78 19.49
N ALA A 107 -2.70 1.87 18.75
CA ALA A 107 -3.79 2.82 18.93
C ALA A 107 -5.11 2.38 18.26
N ASP A 108 -5.28 1.08 17.99
CA ASP A 108 -6.48 0.48 17.37
C ASP A 108 -6.82 1.00 15.96
N THR A 109 -5.81 1.45 15.19
CA THR A 109 -6.00 1.89 13.79
C THR A 109 -5.21 1.05 12.79
N SER A 110 -5.63 1.06 11.52
CA SER A 110 -4.90 0.35 10.45
C SER A 110 -3.70 1.19 10.00
N ALA A 111 -2.52 0.58 9.94
CA ALA A 111 -1.32 1.23 9.38
C ALA A 111 -1.22 1.10 7.85
N SER A 112 -2.15 0.41 7.20
CA SER A 112 -2.14 0.20 5.74
C SER A 112 -2.30 1.52 4.99
N PHE A 113 -1.63 1.62 3.84
CA PHE A 113 -1.59 2.84 3.04
C PHE A 113 -1.60 2.54 1.54
N GLY A 114 -2.01 3.53 0.77
CA GLY A 114 -2.03 3.46 -0.70
C GLY A 114 -1.26 4.63 -1.32
N VAL A 115 -0.65 4.40 -2.47
CA VAL A 115 0.10 5.38 -3.25
C VAL A 115 -0.43 5.36 -4.68
N VAL A 116 -0.99 6.48 -5.12
CA VAL A 116 -1.44 6.68 -6.50
C VAL A 116 -0.49 7.65 -7.18
N ALA A 117 0.14 7.21 -8.26
CA ALA A 117 1.04 8.05 -9.04
C ALA A 117 1.27 7.49 -10.44
N GLU A 118 1.64 8.33 -11.40
CA GLU A 118 2.12 7.86 -12.71
C GLU A 118 3.53 7.24 -12.65
N LEU A 119 3.96 6.66 -13.77
CA LEU A 119 5.32 6.11 -13.92
C LEU A 119 6.39 7.19 -13.67
N GLY A 120 7.42 6.83 -12.92
CA GLY A 120 8.53 7.74 -12.61
C GLY A 120 8.21 8.86 -11.61
N ALA A 121 7.01 8.89 -11.02
CA ALA A 121 6.65 9.89 -10.01
C ALA A 121 7.19 9.60 -8.59
N GLY A 122 7.80 8.43 -8.36
CA GLY A 122 8.39 8.05 -7.07
C GLY A 122 7.57 7.08 -6.21
N LYS A 123 6.58 6.41 -6.80
CA LYS A 123 5.72 5.38 -6.16
C LYS A 123 6.54 4.26 -5.50
N SER A 124 7.38 3.58 -6.28
CA SER A 124 8.24 2.48 -5.83
C SER A 124 9.28 2.96 -4.81
N VAL A 125 9.80 4.18 -4.97
CA VAL A 125 10.72 4.80 -4.00
C VAL A 125 10.03 4.96 -2.64
N LEU A 126 8.80 5.46 -2.60
CA LEU A 126 8.05 5.62 -1.35
C LEU A 126 7.82 4.27 -0.66
N LEU A 127 7.35 3.26 -1.40
CA LEU A 127 7.10 1.91 -0.89
C LEU A 127 8.39 1.24 -0.38
N LYS A 128 9.48 1.27 -1.15
CA LYS A 128 10.78 0.73 -0.75
C LYS A 128 11.31 1.43 0.51
N CYS A 129 11.21 2.76 0.61
CA CYS A 129 11.68 3.42 1.82
C CYS A 129 10.87 3.00 3.07
N ASP A 130 9.54 2.88 3.00
CA ASP A 130 8.72 2.39 4.12
C ASP A 130 9.03 0.92 4.47
N MET A 131 9.32 0.09 3.46
CA MET A 131 9.84 -1.28 3.65
C MET A 131 11.16 -1.28 4.42
N GLY A 132 12.08 -0.37 4.09
CA GLY A 132 13.33 -0.17 4.82
C GLY A 132 13.10 0.22 6.29
N ASP A 133 12.22 1.20 6.52
CA ASP A 133 11.85 1.68 7.85
C ASP A 133 11.26 0.53 8.72
N THR A 134 10.49 -0.37 8.11
CA THR A 134 9.91 -1.55 8.76
C THR A 134 10.97 -2.57 9.15
N VAL A 135 11.91 -2.87 8.24
CA VAL A 135 13.03 -3.79 8.52
C VAL A 135 13.97 -3.24 9.60
N ASP A 136 14.20 -1.93 9.63
CA ASP A 136 15.03 -1.28 10.64
C ASP A 136 14.41 -1.36 12.04
N ARG A 137 13.08 -1.44 12.11
CA ARG A 137 12.33 -1.73 13.35
C ARG A 137 12.24 -3.23 13.67
N ASN A 138 13.06 -4.04 13.00
CA ASN A 138 13.08 -5.50 13.10
C ASN A 138 11.75 -6.15 12.71
N GLY A 139 10.96 -5.45 11.89
CA GLY A 139 9.76 -5.99 11.28
C GLY A 139 10.07 -6.96 10.16
N ARG A 140 9.09 -7.78 9.82
CA ARG A 140 9.11 -8.71 8.69
C ARG A 140 8.49 -8.06 7.47
N VAL A 141 9.05 -8.28 6.30
CA VAL A 141 8.53 -7.69 5.06
C VAL A 141 8.32 -8.73 3.97
N VAL A 142 7.27 -8.51 3.19
CA VAL A 142 6.96 -9.30 1.99
C VAL A 142 6.73 -8.35 0.83
N ALA A 143 7.32 -8.61 -0.33
CA ALA A 143 7.07 -7.88 -1.56
C ALA A 143 6.72 -8.84 -2.71
N ILE A 144 5.79 -8.43 -3.57
CA ILE A 144 5.55 -9.06 -4.86
C ILE A 144 6.06 -8.08 -5.92
N ASP A 145 7.01 -8.53 -6.73
CA ASP A 145 7.74 -7.69 -7.67
C ASP A 145 7.63 -8.25 -9.08
N ARG A 146 6.87 -7.57 -9.93
CA ARG A 146 6.71 -7.92 -11.34
C ARG A 146 7.75 -7.26 -12.24
N THR A 147 8.61 -6.40 -11.69
CA THR A 147 9.57 -5.68 -12.51
C THR A 147 10.63 -6.63 -13.06
N GLU A 148 10.91 -6.55 -14.36
CA GLU A 148 12.04 -7.25 -15.01
C GLU A 148 13.38 -6.93 -14.33
N THR A 149 13.43 -5.73 -13.75
CA THR A 149 14.57 -5.12 -13.10
C THR A 149 14.78 -5.63 -11.67
N ARG A 150 13.82 -6.40 -11.13
CA ARG A 150 13.87 -7.04 -9.80
C ARG A 150 14.22 -6.05 -8.68
N GLU A 151 13.68 -4.83 -8.74
CA GLU A 151 14.10 -3.71 -7.89
C GLU A 151 13.92 -4.00 -6.39
N TYR A 152 12.85 -4.70 -6.01
CA TYR A 152 12.59 -5.03 -4.61
C TYR A 152 13.53 -6.13 -4.11
N ALA A 153 13.97 -7.04 -4.97
CA ALA A 153 14.95 -8.06 -4.61
C ALA A 153 16.32 -7.43 -4.34
N ALA A 154 16.77 -6.53 -5.21
CA ALA A 154 18.00 -5.77 -5.01
C ALA A 154 17.93 -4.94 -3.70
N PHE A 155 16.83 -4.24 -3.49
CA PHE A 155 16.64 -3.44 -2.29
C PHE A 155 16.56 -4.29 -1.00
N ALA A 156 15.79 -5.37 -0.97
CA ALA A 156 15.69 -6.25 0.20
C ALA A 156 17.04 -6.85 0.60
N LYS A 157 17.83 -7.31 -0.38
CA LYS A 157 19.19 -7.82 -0.16
C LYS A 157 20.11 -6.75 0.46
N SER A 158 19.94 -5.47 0.10
CA SER A 158 20.69 -4.36 0.72
C SER A 158 20.32 -4.10 2.19
N LEU A 159 19.11 -4.49 2.61
CA LEU A 159 18.65 -4.30 3.99
C LEU A 159 19.15 -5.40 4.94
N ARG A 160 19.01 -6.67 4.53
CA ARG A 160 19.30 -7.87 5.33
C ARG A 160 19.76 -9.02 4.41
N PRO A 161 21.01 -9.05 3.93
CA PRO A 161 21.45 -10.10 3.00
C PRO A 161 21.31 -11.51 3.59
N ASP A 162 21.59 -11.67 4.89
CA ASP A 162 21.58 -12.97 5.58
C ASP A 162 20.16 -13.48 5.92
N SER A 163 19.13 -12.68 5.72
CA SER A 163 17.74 -13.01 6.09
C SER A 163 16.73 -12.53 5.05
N THR A 164 17.16 -12.49 3.79
CA THR A 164 16.31 -12.20 2.63
C THR A 164 16.18 -13.46 1.79
N THR A 165 14.95 -13.90 1.56
CA THR A 165 14.63 -14.96 0.59
C THR A 165 14.00 -14.31 -0.64
N VAL A 166 14.65 -14.45 -1.79
CA VAL A 166 14.11 -14.04 -3.09
C VAL A 166 13.69 -15.30 -3.83
N VAL A 167 12.43 -15.34 -4.26
CA VAL A 167 11.88 -16.48 -4.98
C VAL A 167 11.48 -16.02 -6.37
N ASP A 168 12.21 -16.48 -7.36
CA ASP A 168 11.82 -16.32 -8.77
C ASP A 168 10.84 -17.43 -9.16
N LEU A 169 9.72 -17.06 -9.77
CA LEU A 169 8.70 -18.03 -10.18
C LEU A 169 8.99 -18.66 -11.54
N ILE A 170 9.88 -18.07 -12.34
CA ILE A 170 10.27 -18.57 -13.67
C ILE A 170 11.60 -19.32 -13.60
N GLU A 171 12.57 -18.81 -12.83
CA GLU A 171 13.88 -19.43 -12.63
C GLU A 171 14.11 -19.78 -11.15
N PRO A 172 13.35 -20.74 -10.58
CA PRO A 172 13.26 -20.90 -9.13
C PRO A 172 14.51 -21.53 -8.51
N GLU A 173 15.10 -20.84 -7.53
CA GLU A 173 16.09 -21.42 -6.59
C GLU A 173 15.42 -22.03 -5.35
N TYR A 174 14.17 -21.63 -5.08
CA TYR A 174 13.39 -22.06 -3.92
C TYR A 174 12.06 -22.67 -4.36
N SER A 175 11.56 -23.63 -3.58
CA SER A 175 10.24 -24.21 -3.76
C SER A 175 9.17 -23.46 -2.98
N LEU A 176 8.05 -23.16 -3.63
CA LEU A 176 6.81 -22.64 -3.07
C LEU A 176 5.76 -23.72 -2.82
N ASP A 177 6.13 -24.98 -2.88
CA ASP A 177 5.27 -26.10 -2.55
C ASP A 177 4.62 -25.89 -1.16
N PRO A 178 3.30 -25.70 -1.06
CA PRO A 178 2.67 -25.40 0.21
C PRO A 178 2.80 -26.52 1.24
N LEU A 179 2.91 -27.79 0.81
CA LEU A 179 3.12 -28.93 1.71
C LEU A 179 4.50 -28.88 2.36
N ARG A 180 5.52 -28.46 1.62
CA ARG A 180 6.89 -28.32 2.13
C ARG A 180 7.04 -27.05 2.98
N VAL A 181 6.42 -25.95 2.59
CA VAL A 181 6.57 -24.65 3.26
C VAL A 181 5.76 -24.57 4.56
N PHE A 182 4.53 -25.08 4.58
CA PHE A 182 3.62 -24.91 5.72
C PHE A 182 3.23 -26.23 6.42
N GLY A 183 3.76 -27.36 5.94
CA GLY A 183 3.41 -28.68 6.44
C GLY A 183 1.99 -29.12 6.05
N PRO A 184 1.58 -30.34 6.46
CA PRO A 184 0.40 -31.01 5.94
C PRO A 184 -0.93 -30.33 6.33
N ARG A 185 -1.00 -29.54 7.40
CA ARG A 185 -2.27 -28.93 7.85
C ARG A 185 -2.62 -27.64 7.13
N ILE A 186 -1.66 -26.72 7.04
CA ILE A 186 -1.87 -25.42 6.38
C ILE A 186 -1.62 -25.60 4.88
N GLY A 187 -0.57 -26.33 4.51
CA GLY A 187 -0.21 -26.62 3.13
C GLY A 187 -1.33 -27.32 2.36
N ALA A 188 -1.98 -28.34 2.93
CA ALA A 188 -3.09 -29.03 2.28
C ALA A 188 -4.22 -28.10 1.84
N ARG A 189 -4.61 -27.16 2.70
CA ARG A 189 -5.67 -26.19 2.37
C ARG A 189 -5.23 -25.25 1.26
N MET A 190 -3.97 -24.81 1.27
CA MET A 190 -3.41 -23.99 0.20
C MET A 190 -3.33 -24.76 -1.12
N VAL A 191 -2.96 -26.05 -1.10
CA VAL A 191 -2.97 -26.93 -2.28
C VAL A 191 -4.38 -27.08 -2.84
N GLN A 192 -5.38 -27.31 -1.99
CA GLN A 192 -6.78 -27.41 -2.43
C GLN A 192 -7.25 -26.11 -3.10
N SER A 193 -6.95 -24.94 -2.53
CA SER A 193 -7.27 -23.65 -3.15
C SER A 193 -6.52 -23.44 -4.46
N LEU A 194 -5.21 -23.77 -4.50
CA LEU A 194 -4.38 -23.66 -5.69
C LEU A 194 -4.93 -24.54 -6.82
N PHE A 195 -5.17 -25.82 -6.56
CA PHE A 195 -5.64 -26.77 -7.57
C PHE A 195 -7.10 -26.50 -7.99
N ALA A 196 -7.92 -25.91 -7.12
CA ALA A 196 -9.25 -25.46 -7.52
C ALA A 196 -9.19 -24.37 -8.60
N THR A 197 -8.27 -23.42 -8.47
CA THR A 197 -8.10 -22.34 -9.45
C THR A 197 -7.27 -22.79 -10.67
N MET A 198 -6.21 -23.56 -10.44
CA MET A 198 -5.22 -23.92 -11.46
C MET A 198 -5.66 -25.10 -12.34
N LEU A 199 -6.32 -26.09 -11.74
CA LEU A 199 -6.68 -27.35 -12.41
C LEU A 199 -8.20 -27.49 -12.58
N GLY A 200 -8.98 -26.49 -12.14
CA GLY A 200 -10.45 -26.54 -12.21
C GLY A 200 -11.08 -27.61 -11.32
N ILE A 201 -10.38 -28.05 -10.26
CA ILE A 201 -10.85 -29.12 -9.37
C ILE A 201 -11.81 -28.55 -8.32
N ARG A 202 -13.11 -28.78 -8.48
CA ARG A 202 -14.12 -28.32 -7.51
C ARG A 202 -14.18 -29.25 -6.31
N ALA A 203 -14.40 -28.68 -5.12
CA ALA A 203 -14.42 -29.42 -3.86
C ALA A 203 -15.47 -30.55 -3.79
N ARG A 204 -16.56 -30.46 -4.57
CA ARG A 204 -17.65 -31.44 -4.57
C ARG A 204 -17.56 -32.46 -5.69
N ASP A 205 -16.66 -32.26 -6.66
CA ASP A 205 -16.47 -33.23 -7.75
C ASP A 205 -15.63 -34.41 -7.23
N SER A 206 -15.70 -35.56 -7.91
CA SER A 206 -14.99 -36.79 -7.51
C SER A 206 -13.49 -36.56 -7.28
N ARG A 207 -12.84 -35.82 -8.18
CA ARG A 207 -11.42 -35.40 -8.10
C ARG A 207 -11.13 -34.56 -6.86
N GLY A 208 -12.03 -33.64 -6.50
CA GLY A 208 -11.87 -32.77 -5.32
C GLY A 208 -12.05 -33.53 -4.01
N VAL A 209 -13.01 -34.47 -3.96
CA VAL A 209 -13.19 -35.36 -2.82
C VAL A 209 -11.97 -36.27 -2.65
N MET A 210 -11.42 -36.80 -3.75
CA MET A 210 -10.20 -37.61 -3.73
C MET A 210 -9.01 -36.79 -3.22
N LEU A 211 -8.74 -35.62 -3.81
CA LEU A 211 -7.69 -34.71 -3.37
C LEU A 211 -7.83 -34.36 -1.88
N GLY A 212 -9.08 -34.15 -1.43
CA GLY A 212 -9.42 -33.95 -0.03
C GLY A 212 -8.93 -35.07 0.87
N ARG A 213 -9.27 -36.32 0.54
CA ARG A 213 -8.85 -37.53 1.28
C ARG A 213 -7.35 -37.73 1.28
N LEU A 214 -6.69 -37.55 0.13
CA LEU A 214 -5.23 -37.69 0.00
C LEU A 214 -4.48 -36.68 0.88
N LEU A 215 -5.06 -35.49 1.05
CA LEU A 215 -4.48 -34.41 1.85
C LEU A 215 -4.95 -34.40 3.31
N GLU A 216 -5.74 -35.38 3.76
CA GLU A 216 -6.07 -35.53 5.17
C GLU A 216 -4.79 -35.76 5.99
N PRO A 217 -4.60 -35.10 7.15
CA PRO A 217 -3.32 -35.12 7.86
C PRO A 217 -2.80 -36.53 8.18
N GLU A 218 -3.69 -37.45 8.60
CA GLU A 218 -3.31 -38.83 8.93
C GLU A 218 -2.93 -39.62 7.68
N TYR A 219 -3.68 -39.46 6.59
CA TYR A 219 -3.40 -40.12 5.33
C TYR A 219 -2.09 -39.64 4.72
N ALA A 220 -1.89 -38.31 4.65
CA ALA A 220 -0.69 -37.68 4.13
C ALA A 220 0.55 -38.06 4.94
N ALA A 221 0.45 -38.14 6.27
CA ALA A 221 1.55 -38.59 7.13
C ALA A 221 1.90 -40.07 6.88
N THR A 222 0.88 -40.95 6.80
CA THR A 222 1.08 -42.40 6.60
C THR A 222 1.77 -42.70 5.26
N HIS A 223 1.46 -41.93 4.21
CA HIS A 223 1.99 -42.12 2.86
C HIS A 223 3.13 -41.15 2.52
N ALA A 224 3.68 -40.44 3.51
CA ALA A 224 4.78 -39.48 3.36
C ALA A 224 4.55 -38.42 2.26
N LEU A 225 3.30 -37.95 2.12
CA LEU A 225 2.90 -36.90 1.16
C LEU A 225 3.33 -35.52 1.66
N THR A 226 4.64 -35.30 1.60
CA THR A 226 5.32 -34.11 2.13
C THR A 226 5.60 -33.05 1.06
N SER A 227 5.38 -33.38 -0.21
CA SER A 227 5.50 -32.47 -1.35
C SER A 227 4.44 -32.72 -2.41
N LEU A 228 4.21 -31.75 -3.29
CA LEU A 228 3.35 -31.87 -4.46
C LEU A 228 3.87 -32.92 -5.44
N ARG A 229 5.19 -33.12 -5.52
CA ARG A 229 5.79 -34.21 -6.29
C ARG A 229 5.51 -35.58 -5.66
N ALA A 230 5.58 -35.69 -4.34
CA ALA A 230 5.19 -36.90 -3.64
C ALA A 230 3.70 -37.21 -3.84
N LEU A 231 2.85 -36.18 -3.78
CA LEU A 231 1.42 -36.29 -4.09
C LEU A 231 1.20 -36.78 -5.52
N GLU A 232 1.84 -36.17 -6.51
CA GLU A 232 1.74 -36.58 -7.92
C GLU A 232 2.12 -38.05 -8.12
N LYS A 233 3.27 -38.48 -7.58
CA LYS A 233 3.73 -39.87 -7.65
C LYS A 233 2.76 -40.83 -6.98
N HIS A 234 2.18 -40.42 -5.85
CA HIS A 234 1.22 -41.23 -5.11
C HIS A 234 -0.11 -41.36 -5.87
N VAL A 235 -0.62 -40.28 -6.45
CA VAL A 235 -1.82 -40.31 -7.30
C VAL A 235 -1.63 -41.26 -8.49
N ALA A 236 -0.43 -41.30 -9.07
CA ALA A 236 -0.11 -42.20 -10.18
C ALA A 236 -0.02 -43.70 -9.80
N THR A 237 -0.08 -44.05 -8.51
CA THR A 237 -0.09 -45.46 -8.06
C THR A 237 -1.48 -46.09 -8.03
N PHE A 238 -2.52 -45.26 -8.09
CA PHE A 238 -3.90 -45.72 -8.18
C PHE A 238 -4.25 -46.12 -9.62
N ASN A 239 -5.32 -46.88 -9.77
CA ASN A 239 -5.82 -47.31 -11.06
C ASN A 239 -7.35 -47.17 -11.07
N SER A 240 -7.82 -45.94 -11.25
CA SER A 240 -9.22 -45.60 -11.44
C SER A 240 -9.35 -44.40 -12.39
N PRO A 241 -10.46 -44.28 -13.13
CA PRO A 241 -10.67 -43.16 -14.05
C PRO A 241 -10.48 -41.78 -13.40
N GLU A 242 -10.91 -41.61 -12.16
CA GLU A 242 -10.80 -40.36 -11.42
C GLU A 242 -9.35 -40.03 -11.03
N THR A 243 -8.55 -41.05 -10.71
CA THR A 243 -7.14 -40.89 -10.35
C THR A 243 -6.25 -40.67 -11.57
N ASP A 244 -6.57 -41.31 -12.70
CA ASP A 244 -5.92 -41.08 -13.99
C ASP A 244 -6.16 -39.64 -14.47
N GLU A 245 -7.39 -39.15 -14.35
CA GLU A 245 -7.73 -37.77 -14.70
C GLU A 245 -7.03 -36.76 -13.78
N LEU A 246 -7.03 -37.00 -12.46
CA LEU A 246 -6.32 -36.15 -11.51
C LEU A 246 -4.80 -36.12 -11.78
N ALA A 247 -4.19 -37.28 -12.05
CA ALA A 247 -2.79 -37.39 -12.42
C ALA A 247 -2.50 -36.60 -13.70
N GLY A 248 -3.35 -36.72 -14.74
CA GLY A 248 -3.23 -35.99 -15.99
C GLY A 248 -3.29 -34.47 -15.80
N LEU A 249 -4.20 -33.98 -14.95
CA LEU A 249 -4.31 -32.55 -14.63
C LEU A 249 -3.08 -32.05 -13.87
N ILE A 250 -2.59 -32.79 -12.88
CA ILE A 250 -1.35 -32.42 -12.18
C ILE A 250 -0.17 -32.37 -13.16
N ASN A 251 -0.08 -33.37 -14.04
CA ASN A 251 0.99 -33.48 -15.04
C ASN A 251 0.98 -32.33 -16.05
N LEU A 252 -0.20 -31.80 -16.40
CA LEU A 252 -0.36 -30.64 -17.30
C LEU A 252 0.48 -29.43 -16.85
N VAL A 253 0.66 -29.26 -15.53
CA VAL A 253 1.46 -28.18 -14.94
C VAL A 253 2.83 -28.67 -14.50
N SER A 254 2.92 -29.82 -13.82
CA SER A 254 4.18 -30.31 -13.22
C SER A 254 5.27 -30.66 -14.25
N ALA A 255 4.89 -30.90 -15.51
CA ALA A 255 5.80 -31.20 -16.61
C ALA A 255 6.30 -29.94 -17.35
N LYS A 256 5.77 -28.77 -17.03
CA LYS A 256 6.18 -27.49 -17.61
C LYS A 256 7.12 -26.72 -16.67
N ASP A 257 7.91 -25.83 -17.25
CA ASP A 257 8.76 -24.85 -16.55
C ASP A 257 8.00 -24.06 -15.48
N LEU A 258 6.78 -23.60 -15.79
CA LEU A 258 5.89 -22.88 -14.87
C LEU A 258 5.51 -23.69 -13.61
N GLY A 259 5.64 -25.01 -13.64
CA GLY A 259 5.39 -25.90 -12.52
C GLY A 259 6.61 -26.15 -11.63
N GLU A 260 7.83 -25.79 -12.07
CA GLU A 260 9.06 -26.16 -11.37
C GLU A 260 9.11 -25.63 -9.93
N VAL A 261 8.69 -24.38 -9.72
CA VAL A 261 8.66 -23.74 -8.39
C VAL A 261 7.78 -24.51 -7.39
N LEU A 262 6.82 -25.30 -7.87
CA LEU A 262 5.89 -26.08 -7.05
C LEU A 262 6.29 -27.56 -6.95
N PHE A 263 6.72 -28.18 -8.06
CA PHE A 263 6.85 -29.64 -8.17
C PHE A 263 8.30 -30.13 -8.19
N ASN A 264 9.31 -29.25 -8.18
CA ASN A 264 10.71 -29.67 -8.14
C ASN A 264 11.19 -29.91 -6.69
N ASP A 265 11.26 -31.19 -6.30
CA ASP A 265 11.77 -31.61 -4.98
C ASP A 265 13.25 -31.27 -4.75
N GLY A 266 14.01 -31.05 -5.83
CA GLY A 266 15.43 -30.66 -5.75
C GLY A 266 15.65 -29.23 -5.26
N LEU A 267 14.63 -28.37 -5.35
CA LEU A 267 14.68 -27.01 -4.84
C LEU A 267 14.56 -26.99 -3.31
N ARG A 268 15.25 -26.05 -2.66
CA ARG A 268 15.08 -25.82 -1.22
C ARG A 268 13.72 -25.17 -0.95
N ALA A 269 12.92 -25.72 -0.04
CA ALA A 269 11.68 -25.06 0.37
C ALA A 269 11.95 -23.69 1.01
N VAL A 270 11.07 -22.71 0.74
CA VAL A 270 11.18 -21.38 1.34
C VAL A 270 11.23 -21.47 2.87
N ASP A 271 12.21 -20.80 3.45
CA ASP A 271 12.41 -20.74 4.88
C ASP A 271 11.62 -19.58 5.49
N LEU A 272 10.52 -19.93 6.16
CA LEU A 272 9.64 -18.97 6.84
C LEU A 272 10.31 -18.25 8.02
N SER A 273 11.57 -18.55 8.38
CA SER A 273 12.32 -17.76 9.37
C SER A 273 12.92 -16.46 8.80
N SER A 274 12.96 -16.30 7.47
CA SER A 274 13.51 -15.10 6.82
C SER A 274 12.78 -13.82 7.24
N ARG A 275 13.50 -12.70 7.30
CA ARG A 275 12.94 -11.38 7.65
C ARG A 275 12.38 -10.64 6.45
N ALA A 276 12.91 -10.88 5.25
CA ALA A 276 12.39 -10.31 4.01
C ALA A 276 12.09 -11.42 2.99
N PHE A 277 10.92 -11.35 2.36
CA PHE A 277 10.53 -12.21 1.25
C PHE A 277 10.23 -11.35 0.03
N VAL A 278 10.81 -11.70 -1.12
CA VAL A 278 10.49 -11.05 -2.39
C VAL A 278 10.12 -12.12 -3.40
N PHE A 279 8.88 -12.07 -3.90
CA PHE A 279 8.39 -12.98 -4.93
C PHE A 279 8.47 -12.27 -6.29
N LEU A 280 9.32 -12.77 -7.19
CA LEU A 280 9.49 -12.20 -8.52
C LEU A 280 8.48 -12.83 -9.49
N THR A 281 7.65 -12.00 -10.13
CA THR A 281 6.54 -12.45 -10.98
C THR A 281 6.60 -11.91 -12.41
N HIS A 282 7.76 -11.37 -12.84
CA HIS A 282 7.97 -10.71 -14.14
C HIS A 282 7.50 -11.52 -15.36
N GLY A 283 7.73 -12.84 -15.40
CA GLY A 283 7.27 -13.70 -16.50
C GLY A 283 5.84 -14.25 -16.37
N LEU A 284 5.10 -13.95 -15.30
CA LEU A 284 3.74 -14.48 -15.15
C LEU A 284 2.72 -13.72 -15.98
N VAL A 285 2.04 -14.41 -16.89
CA VAL A 285 0.95 -13.83 -17.69
C VAL A 285 -0.35 -13.88 -16.89
N LEU A 286 -1.11 -12.79 -16.88
CA LEU A 286 -2.40 -12.70 -16.20
C LEU A 286 -3.54 -12.57 -17.23
N PRO A 287 -4.73 -13.10 -16.92
CA PRO A 287 -5.91 -12.80 -17.70
C PRO A 287 -6.36 -11.35 -17.49
N ASP A 288 -7.02 -10.79 -18.49
CA ASP A 288 -7.69 -9.50 -18.36
C ASP A 288 -9.11 -9.66 -17.75
N ALA A 289 -9.75 -8.53 -17.46
CA ALA A 289 -11.08 -8.53 -16.85
C ALA A 289 -12.16 -9.14 -17.76
N VAL A 290 -12.05 -8.96 -19.08
CA VAL A 290 -13.04 -9.44 -20.04
C VAL A 290 -13.02 -10.97 -20.10
N GLU A 291 -11.82 -11.56 -20.11
CA GLU A 291 -11.61 -13.00 -20.06
C GLU A 291 -12.18 -13.64 -18.78
N LEU A 292 -12.17 -12.92 -17.66
CA LEU A 292 -12.71 -13.40 -16.38
C LEU A 292 -14.23 -13.26 -16.26
N GLU A 293 -14.82 -12.27 -16.93
CA GLU A 293 -16.27 -12.00 -16.88
C GLU A 293 -17.07 -12.84 -17.89
N HIS A 294 -16.46 -13.26 -19.00
CA HIS A 294 -17.14 -14.00 -20.07
C HIS A 294 -16.82 -15.49 -20.01
N GLN A 295 -17.84 -16.32 -19.79
CA GLN A 295 -17.68 -17.76 -19.62
C GLN A 295 -16.93 -18.45 -20.77
N HIS A 296 -17.25 -18.13 -22.03
CA HIS A 296 -16.58 -18.75 -23.17
C HIS A 296 -15.08 -18.44 -23.24
N LEU A 297 -14.66 -17.19 -22.95
CA LEU A 297 -13.25 -16.81 -22.89
C LEU A 297 -12.54 -17.43 -21.69
N PHE A 298 -13.24 -17.55 -20.57
CA PHE A 298 -12.73 -18.21 -19.38
C PHE A 298 -12.44 -19.69 -19.63
N ASP A 299 -13.37 -20.39 -20.31
CA ASP A 299 -13.24 -21.81 -20.64
C ASP A 299 -12.13 -22.08 -21.68
N GLU A 300 -11.84 -21.11 -22.56
CA GLU A 300 -10.78 -21.18 -23.58
C GLU A 300 -9.45 -20.55 -23.12
N MET A 301 -9.33 -20.17 -21.84
CA MET A 301 -8.17 -19.45 -21.33
C MET A 301 -6.87 -20.26 -21.46
N PRO A 302 -5.78 -19.69 -22.00
CA PRO A 302 -4.48 -20.34 -22.05
C PRO A 302 -3.97 -20.77 -20.67
N LEU A 303 -3.31 -21.92 -20.60
CA LEU A 303 -2.81 -22.49 -19.34
C LEU A 303 -1.88 -21.51 -18.59
N GLU A 304 -1.05 -20.77 -19.32
CA GLU A 304 -0.10 -19.80 -18.78
C GLU A 304 -0.83 -18.71 -17.96
N LYS A 305 -1.99 -18.25 -18.43
CA LYS A 305 -2.85 -17.29 -17.71
C LYS A 305 -3.52 -17.94 -16.50
N ILE A 306 -3.97 -19.18 -16.63
CA ILE A 306 -4.57 -19.96 -15.53
C ILE A 306 -3.55 -20.17 -14.39
N VAL A 307 -2.33 -20.56 -14.73
CA VAL A 307 -1.23 -20.72 -13.78
C VAL A 307 -0.87 -19.36 -13.17
N GLY A 308 -0.70 -18.31 -13.98
CA GLY A 308 -0.37 -16.98 -13.49
C GLY A 308 -1.38 -16.44 -12.47
N ARG A 309 -2.69 -16.50 -12.75
CA ARG A 309 -3.72 -16.07 -11.79
C ARG A 309 -3.71 -16.90 -10.50
N SER A 310 -3.49 -18.21 -10.63
CA SER A 310 -3.49 -19.14 -9.49
C SER A 310 -2.28 -18.91 -8.59
N MET A 311 -1.12 -18.64 -9.19
CA MET A 311 0.10 -18.29 -8.48
C MET A 311 -0.04 -16.97 -7.73
N TYR A 312 -0.62 -15.92 -8.33
CA TYR A 312 -0.87 -14.67 -7.61
C TYR A 312 -1.81 -14.86 -6.42
N ALA A 313 -2.90 -15.62 -6.56
CA ALA A 313 -3.79 -15.93 -5.46
C ALA A 313 -3.06 -16.69 -4.32
N MET A 314 -2.22 -17.66 -4.68
CA MET A 314 -1.40 -18.39 -3.70
C MET A 314 -0.36 -17.48 -3.03
N LEU A 315 0.35 -16.65 -3.78
CA LEU A 315 1.33 -15.70 -3.26
C LEU A 315 0.68 -14.73 -2.27
N MET A 316 -0.56 -14.30 -2.50
CA MET A 316 -1.32 -13.51 -1.54
C MET A 316 -1.65 -14.29 -0.27
N GLY A 317 -2.05 -15.56 -0.39
CA GLY A 317 -2.24 -16.45 0.76
C GLY A 317 -0.97 -16.67 1.57
N ILE A 318 0.17 -16.87 0.89
CA ILE A 318 1.51 -16.99 1.49
C ILE A 318 1.88 -15.68 2.19
N THR A 319 1.71 -14.53 1.52
CA THR A 319 2.00 -13.21 2.07
C THR A 319 1.23 -12.99 3.37
N ARG A 320 -0.07 -13.31 3.37
CA ARG A 320 -0.90 -13.22 4.58
C ARG A 320 -0.41 -14.16 5.68
N ALA A 321 -0.09 -15.42 5.34
CA ALA A 321 0.42 -16.38 6.32
C ALA A 321 1.73 -15.88 6.95
N VAL A 322 2.65 -15.35 6.14
CA VAL A 322 3.93 -14.79 6.60
C VAL A 322 3.72 -13.54 7.46
N CYS A 323 2.83 -12.63 7.05
CA CYS A 323 2.55 -11.43 7.84
C CYS A 323 1.85 -11.74 9.17
N PHE A 324 1.04 -12.79 9.23
CA PHE A 324 0.21 -13.09 10.41
C PHE A 324 0.79 -14.19 11.32
N MET A 325 1.92 -14.80 10.93
CA MET A 325 2.48 -15.93 11.68
C MET A 325 2.94 -15.57 13.10
N ASN A 326 3.30 -14.31 13.36
CA ASN A 326 3.76 -13.85 14.67
C ASN A 326 3.23 -12.45 15.00
N THR A 327 2.20 -12.38 15.84
CA THR A 327 1.56 -11.12 16.26
C THR A 327 2.42 -10.26 17.18
N GLN A 328 3.58 -10.76 17.65
CA GLN A 328 4.55 -10.01 18.43
C GLN A 328 5.55 -9.24 17.57
N GLU A 329 5.55 -9.44 16.26
CA GLU A 329 6.43 -8.77 15.31
C GLU A 329 5.61 -7.88 14.38
N LEU A 330 6.12 -6.69 14.05
CA LEU A 330 5.53 -5.87 12.99
C LEU A 330 5.73 -6.56 11.64
N ALA A 331 4.70 -6.64 10.80
CA ALA A 331 4.85 -7.12 9.42
C ALA A 331 4.29 -6.15 8.37
N GLY A 332 5.03 -5.93 7.29
CA GLY A 332 4.61 -5.09 6.16
C GLY A 332 4.59 -5.87 4.85
N ALA A 333 3.46 -5.84 4.14
CA ALA A 333 3.36 -6.35 2.77
C ALA A 333 3.36 -5.18 1.77
N TYR A 334 4.18 -5.28 0.73
CA TYR A 334 4.40 -4.21 -0.25
C TYR A 334 4.07 -4.69 -1.65
N PHE A 335 3.09 -4.05 -2.27
CA PHE A 335 2.64 -4.40 -3.61
C PHE A 335 2.74 -3.18 -4.52
N ASP A 336 3.78 -3.17 -5.35
CA ASP A 336 3.83 -2.28 -6.49
C ASP A 336 2.97 -2.88 -7.61
N GLU A 337 2.23 -2.06 -8.34
CA GLU A 337 1.24 -2.51 -9.33
C GLU A 337 0.15 -3.44 -8.75
N THR A 338 -0.57 -2.94 -7.75
CA THR A 338 -1.63 -3.67 -7.03
C THR A 338 -2.73 -4.19 -7.96
N HIS A 339 -2.93 -3.57 -9.14
CA HIS A 339 -3.89 -4.02 -10.13
C HIS A 339 -3.69 -5.49 -10.57
N HIS A 340 -2.47 -6.01 -10.56
CA HIS A 340 -2.21 -7.42 -10.88
C HIS A 340 -2.78 -8.40 -9.84
N ILE A 341 -2.84 -7.98 -8.58
CA ILE A 341 -3.42 -8.77 -7.49
C ILE A 341 -4.94 -8.71 -7.57
N THR A 342 -5.49 -7.50 -7.76
CA THR A 342 -6.94 -7.25 -7.73
C THR A 342 -7.64 -7.61 -9.03
N ALA A 343 -6.90 -7.85 -10.13
CA ALA A 343 -7.44 -8.37 -11.38
C ALA A 343 -8.16 -9.72 -11.20
N SER A 344 -7.73 -10.54 -10.23
CA SER A 344 -8.39 -11.81 -9.91
C SER A 344 -9.33 -11.69 -8.70
N PRO A 345 -10.51 -12.33 -8.70
CA PRO A 345 -11.39 -12.36 -7.53
C PRO A 345 -10.73 -12.98 -6.29
N GLU A 346 -9.87 -13.98 -6.47
CA GLU A 346 -9.15 -14.64 -5.38
C GLU A 346 -8.11 -13.71 -4.75
N GLY A 347 -7.28 -13.04 -5.58
CA GLY A 347 -6.29 -12.07 -5.10
C GLY A 347 -6.94 -10.87 -4.42
N ALA A 348 -8.01 -10.33 -4.99
CA ALA A 348 -8.79 -9.24 -4.39
C ALA A 348 -9.37 -9.62 -3.01
N ARG A 349 -9.86 -10.86 -2.86
CA ARG A 349 -10.37 -11.38 -1.59
C ARG A 349 -9.27 -11.48 -0.54
N GLU A 350 -8.12 -12.04 -0.88
CA GLU A 350 -6.98 -12.17 0.04
C GLU A 350 -6.46 -10.78 0.47
N LEU A 351 -6.39 -9.81 -0.45
CA LEU A 351 -6.05 -8.43 -0.12
C LEU A 351 -7.05 -7.81 0.87
N LEU A 352 -8.36 -7.99 0.64
CA LEU A 352 -9.40 -7.49 1.54
C LEU A 352 -9.28 -8.11 2.95
N ILE A 353 -9.01 -9.40 3.05
CA ILE A 353 -8.76 -10.07 4.34
C ILE A 353 -7.52 -9.47 5.00
N GLY A 354 -6.43 -9.31 4.25
CA GLY A 354 -5.21 -8.66 4.69
C GLY A 354 -5.44 -7.28 5.31
N LEU A 355 -6.16 -6.41 4.60
CA LEU A 355 -6.50 -5.06 5.05
C LEU A 355 -7.41 -5.03 6.29
N ARG A 356 -8.33 -6.00 6.41
CA ARG A 356 -9.26 -6.10 7.56
C ARG A 356 -8.58 -6.64 8.81
N GLU A 357 -7.77 -7.68 8.64
CA GLU A 357 -7.19 -8.42 9.76
C GLU A 357 -5.78 -7.98 10.15
N GLY A 358 -5.11 -7.20 9.29
CA GLY A 358 -3.73 -6.76 9.49
C GLY A 358 -3.51 -6.15 10.88
N ARG A 359 -4.38 -5.23 11.30
CA ARG A 359 -4.32 -4.60 12.63
C ARG A 359 -4.26 -5.62 13.77
N ARG A 360 -5.12 -6.66 13.76
CA ARG A 360 -5.17 -7.68 14.82
C ARG A 360 -3.89 -8.51 14.86
N ASN A 361 -3.24 -8.67 13.71
CA ASN A 361 -2.03 -9.47 13.55
C ASN A 361 -0.75 -8.64 13.55
N ARG A 362 -0.80 -7.37 13.97
CA ARG A 362 0.34 -6.44 13.97
C ARG A 362 0.99 -6.30 12.58
N ALA A 363 0.15 -6.27 11.55
CA ALA A 363 0.56 -6.21 10.15
C ALA A 363 -0.14 -5.08 9.36
N PHE A 364 0.47 -4.67 8.25
CA PHE A 364 -0.11 -3.68 7.34
C PHE A 364 0.28 -3.95 5.87
N PHE A 365 -0.45 -3.30 4.97
CA PHE A 365 -0.28 -3.45 3.52
C PHE A 365 -0.04 -2.08 2.88
N GLY A 366 1.07 -1.94 2.17
CA GLY A 366 1.43 -0.78 1.36
C GLY A 366 1.16 -1.07 -0.12
N LEU A 367 0.25 -0.30 -0.71
CA LEU A 367 -0.28 -0.55 -2.06
C LEU A 367 0.12 0.57 -3.02
N GLY A 368 0.68 0.23 -4.18
CA GLY A 368 0.99 1.18 -5.25
C GLY A 368 0.17 0.89 -6.51
N SER A 369 -0.43 1.91 -7.11
CA SER A 369 -0.98 1.80 -8.48
C SER A 369 -1.04 3.17 -9.20
N HIS A 370 -1.54 3.15 -10.44
CA HIS A 370 -1.81 4.35 -11.23
C HIS A 370 -3.21 4.93 -10.98
N ASP A 371 -4.16 4.08 -10.61
CA ASP A 371 -5.54 4.46 -10.29
C ASP A 371 -5.92 3.96 -8.89
N PRO A 372 -6.61 4.76 -8.06
CA PRO A 372 -7.15 4.26 -6.80
C PRO A 372 -8.10 3.07 -6.98
N ALA A 373 -8.77 2.95 -8.14
CA ALA A 373 -9.69 1.85 -8.44
C ALA A 373 -9.01 0.47 -8.39
N ASP A 374 -7.71 0.43 -8.65
CA ASP A 374 -6.89 -0.79 -8.65
C ASP A 374 -6.72 -1.39 -7.25
N PHE A 375 -7.01 -0.65 -6.18
CA PHE A 375 -6.93 -1.15 -4.81
C PHE A 375 -8.14 -1.99 -4.38
N GLY A 376 -8.98 -2.42 -5.32
CA GLY A 376 -10.17 -3.22 -5.09
C GLY A 376 -11.45 -2.38 -5.01
N ASP A 377 -12.55 -2.97 -4.57
CA ASP A 377 -13.87 -2.31 -4.54
C ASP A 377 -13.92 -1.11 -3.57
N THR A 378 -15.03 -0.35 -3.58
CA THR A 378 -15.20 0.83 -2.71
C THR A 378 -15.01 0.50 -1.22
N LYS A 379 -15.42 -0.69 -0.79
CA LYS A 379 -15.25 -1.13 0.60
C LYS A 379 -13.77 -1.35 0.92
N THR A 380 -13.04 -2.02 0.04
CA THR A 380 -11.60 -2.31 0.18
C THR A 380 -10.80 -1.00 0.21
N ARG A 381 -11.05 -0.09 -0.75
CA ARG A 381 -10.42 1.24 -0.80
C ARG A 381 -10.69 2.09 0.44
N GLY A 382 -11.89 1.95 1.02
CA GLY A 382 -12.29 2.65 2.24
C GLY A 382 -11.47 2.26 3.48
N LEU A 383 -10.85 1.07 3.50
CA LEU A 383 -10.00 0.61 4.61
C LEU A 383 -8.61 1.26 4.62
N ILE A 384 -8.23 1.91 3.51
CA ILE A 384 -6.94 2.58 3.35
C ILE A 384 -7.07 4.01 3.88
N LYS A 385 -6.60 4.23 5.10
CA LYS A 385 -6.70 5.53 5.79
C LYS A 385 -5.61 6.50 5.36
N THR A 386 -4.36 6.05 5.35
CA THR A 386 -3.24 6.84 4.85
C THR A 386 -3.19 6.75 3.34
N ARG A 387 -3.21 7.91 2.67
CA ARG A 387 -3.30 7.99 1.20
C ARG A 387 -2.23 8.94 0.70
N TYR A 388 -1.51 8.53 -0.32
CA TYR A 388 -0.51 9.34 -1.00
C TYR A 388 -0.94 9.50 -2.46
N VAL A 389 -0.97 10.75 -2.93
CA VAL A 389 -1.17 11.09 -4.35
C VAL A 389 0.05 11.87 -4.80
N MET A 390 0.83 11.31 -5.70
CA MET A 390 2.00 12.00 -6.27
C MET A 390 1.63 12.54 -7.66
N ARG A 391 2.63 12.96 -8.43
CA ARG A 391 2.42 13.46 -9.80
C ARG A 391 1.54 12.51 -10.62
N GLN A 392 0.55 13.09 -11.30
CA GLN A 392 -0.34 12.42 -12.24
C GLN A 392 -0.76 13.44 -13.30
N THR A 393 -0.21 13.34 -14.50
CA THR A 393 -0.37 14.31 -15.60
C THR A 393 -1.68 14.16 -16.35
N ASP A 394 -2.27 12.96 -16.34
CA ASP A 394 -3.62 12.73 -16.85
C ASP A 394 -4.68 13.34 -15.90
N LYS A 395 -5.56 14.18 -16.47
CA LYS A 395 -6.53 14.95 -15.67
C LYS A 395 -7.60 14.07 -15.03
N GLU A 396 -8.04 13.00 -15.70
CA GLU A 396 -9.07 12.13 -15.14
C GLU A 396 -8.51 11.24 -14.04
N LEU A 397 -7.31 10.70 -14.23
CA LEU A 397 -6.61 9.97 -13.17
C LEU A 397 -6.31 10.87 -11.98
N ALA A 398 -5.89 12.12 -12.21
CA ALA A 398 -5.68 13.10 -11.13
C ALA A 398 -6.98 13.40 -10.39
N ARG A 399 -8.10 13.58 -11.09
CA ARG A 399 -9.43 13.80 -10.52
C ARG A 399 -9.83 12.64 -9.61
N ARG A 400 -9.73 11.40 -10.11
CA ARG A 400 -10.02 10.17 -9.33
C ARG A 400 -9.11 10.03 -8.11
N ALA A 401 -7.82 10.34 -8.27
CA ALA A 401 -6.85 10.30 -7.18
C ALA A 401 -7.19 11.32 -6.08
N ILE A 402 -7.60 12.54 -6.45
CA ILE A 402 -8.00 13.60 -5.50
C ILE A 402 -9.30 13.23 -4.78
N GLU A 403 -10.28 12.70 -5.49
CA GLU A 403 -11.53 12.21 -4.89
C GLU A 403 -11.26 11.09 -3.89
N TRP A 404 -10.36 10.16 -4.25
CA TRP A 404 -9.92 9.14 -3.31
C TRP A 404 -9.11 9.73 -2.15
N LEU A 405 -8.24 10.71 -2.36
CA LEU A 405 -7.46 11.34 -1.30
C LEU A 405 -8.36 12.05 -0.29
N THR A 406 -9.30 12.86 -0.77
CA THR A 406 -10.10 13.80 0.04
C THR A 406 -11.41 13.19 0.54
N GLY A 407 -12.02 12.29 -0.24
CA GLY A 407 -13.39 11.84 -0.04
C GLY A 407 -14.45 12.80 -0.60
N GLU A 408 -14.03 13.87 -1.28
CA GLU A 408 -14.88 14.93 -1.83
C GLU A 408 -14.66 15.09 -3.34
N PRO A 409 -15.60 15.68 -4.09
CA PRO A 409 -15.40 16.02 -5.49
C PRO A 409 -14.11 16.83 -5.70
N ALA A 410 -13.32 16.48 -6.71
CA ALA A 410 -12.05 17.14 -6.93
C ALA A 410 -12.22 18.59 -7.37
N ASP A 411 -11.58 19.51 -6.63
CA ASP A 411 -11.50 20.92 -7.00
C ASP A 411 -10.48 21.16 -8.13
N ALA A 412 -10.78 22.09 -9.03
CA ALA A 412 -9.96 22.40 -10.21
C ALA A 412 -8.52 22.82 -9.83
N ARG A 413 -8.34 23.52 -8.70
CA ARG A 413 -7.01 23.91 -8.22
C ARG A 413 -6.21 22.69 -7.78
N MET A 414 -6.84 21.73 -7.10
CA MET A 414 -6.16 20.50 -6.70
C MET A 414 -5.76 19.64 -7.90
N VAL A 415 -6.63 19.55 -8.91
CA VAL A 415 -6.31 18.86 -10.17
C VAL A 415 -5.08 19.50 -10.80
N LYS A 416 -5.02 20.84 -10.86
CA LYS A 416 -3.85 21.57 -11.34
C LYS A 416 -2.59 21.27 -10.52
N VAL A 417 -2.68 21.26 -9.19
CA VAL A 417 -1.55 20.92 -8.32
C VAL A 417 -0.98 19.54 -8.66
N VAL A 418 -1.84 18.53 -8.76
CA VAL A 418 -1.43 17.14 -9.02
C VAL A 418 -0.85 16.94 -10.42
N THR A 419 -1.39 17.66 -11.41
CA THR A 419 -0.99 17.54 -12.82
C THR A 419 0.24 18.37 -13.17
N GLU A 420 0.45 19.53 -12.52
CA GLU A 420 1.45 20.52 -12.95
C GLU A 420 2.47 20.91 -11.86
N GLU A 421 2.17 20.80 -10.56
CA GLU A 421 3.02 21.38 -9.50
C GLU A 421 3.80 20.37 -8.66
N LEU A 422 3.37 19.11 -8.60
CA LEU A 422 4.04 18.05 -7.83
C LEU A 422 5.15 17.42 -8.67
N SER A 423 6.41 17.60 -8.28
CA SER A 423 7.57 17.08 -9.02
C SER A 423 7.54 17.41 -10.53
N PRO A 424 7.40 18.68 -10.93
CA PRO A 424 7.22 19.05 -12.33
C PRO A 424 8.41 18.62 -13.19
N LEU A 425 8.13 18.16 -14.41
CA LEU A 425 9.14 17.86 -15.42
C LEU A 425 9.71 19.17 -15.98
N GLY A 426 11.03 19.29 -16.00
CA GLY A 426 11.73 20.37 -16.68
C GLY A 426 11.70 20.21 -18.20
N SER A 427 12.30 21.18 -18.90
CA SER A 427 12.41 21.14 -20.37
C SER A 427 13.25 19.96 -20.87
N ASP A 428 14.07 19.35 -20.02
CA ASP A 428 14.88 18.16 -20.28
C ASP A 428 14.11 16.85 -20.00
N GLY A 429 12.82 16.94 -19.65
CA GLY A 429 12.00 15.78 -19.28
C GLY A 429 12.38 15.16 -17.94
N ARG A 430 13.13 15.88 -17.07
CA ARG A 430 13.53 15.38 -15.75
C ARG A 430 12.99 16.26 -14.64
N VAL A 431 12.74 15.65 -13.49
CA VAL A 431 12.39 16.39 -12.27
C VAL A 431 13.66 16.89 -11.60
N ALA A 432 13.68 18.19 -11.27
CA ALA A 432 14.75 18.81 -10.50
C ALA A 432 14.99 18.03 -9.19
N PRO A 433 16.24 17.72 -8.82
CA PRO A 433 16.53 16.84 -7.69
C PRO A 433 15.86 17.23 -6.36
N ASP A 434 15.74 18.54 -6.10
CA ASP A 434 15.09 19.10 -4.91
C ASP A 434 13.55 19.04 -4.96
N ARG A 435 12.95 18.85 -6.13
CA ARG A 435 11.50 18.68 -6.30
C ARG A 435 11.07 17.21 -6.40
N ARG A 436 11.98 16.24 -6.37
CA ARG A 436 11.64 14.80 -6.53
C ARG A 436 10.88 14.27 -5.33
N GLY A 437 9.91 13.38 -5.60
CA GLY A 437 9.17 12.66 -4.58
C GLY A 437 8.10 13.50 -3.87
N GLU A 438 7.60 14.53 -4.53
CA GLU A 438 6.55 15.37 -3.97
C GLU A 438 5.17 14.80 -4.21
N GLY A 439 4.29 15.04 -3.26
CA GLY A 439 2.93 14.56 -3.32
C GLY A 439 2.02 15.28 -2.35
N LEU A 440 0.78 14.84 -2.34
CA LEU A 440 -0.21 15.09 -1.31
C LEU A 440 -0.32 13.85 -0.43
N ILE A 441 -0.41 14.06 0.88
CA ILE A 441 -0.67 13.00 1.86
C ILE A 441 -2.00 13.31 2.55
N ARG A 442 -2.83 12.28 2.76
CA ARG A 442 -3.82 12.23 3.82
C ARG A 442 -3.28 11.29 4.90
N ASP A 443 -3.02 11.81 6.09
CA ASP A 443 -2.48 11.00 7.18
C ASP A 443 -3.57 10.23 7.94
N GLN A 444 -3.17 9.46 8.96
CA GLN A 444 -4.08 8.64 9.77
C GLN A 444 -5.17 9.44 10.50
N ARG A 445 -4.91 10.72 10.80
CA ARG A 445 -5.84 11.65 11.44
C ARG A 445 -6.74 12.36 10.42
N GLY A 446 -6.58 12.06 9.12
CA GLY A 446 -7.32 12.67 8.04
C GLY A 446 -6.83 14.05 7.64
N ARG A 447 -5.67 14.49 8.15
CA ARG A 447 -5.06 15.79 7.76
C ARG A 447 -4.47 15.65 6.37
N ILE A 448 -4.71 16.65 5.53
CA ILE A 448 -4.23 16.69 4.15
C ILE A 448 -3.20 17.80 3.98
N GLY A 449 -2.09 17.49 3.33
CA GLY A 449 -1.11 18.50 2.98
C GLY A 449 -0.09 18.04 1.94
N LYS A 450 0.82 18.94 1.56
CA LYS A 450 1.91 18.65 0.62
C LYS A 450 3.09 18.05 1.38
N PHE A 451 3.66 16.98 0.83
CA PHE A 451 4.86 16.33 1.35
C PHE A 451 5.92 16.17 0.27
N ARG A 452 7.16 15.98 0.71
CA ARG A 452 8.27 15.50 -0.11
C ARG A 452 8.89 14.27 0.55
N ARG A 453 8.98 13.16 -0.16
CA ARG A 453 9.64 11.94 0.32
C ARG A 453 11.14 12.21 0.45
N THR A 454 11.70 12.01 1.64
CA THR A 454 13.15 11.95 1.82
C THR A 454 13.67 10.58 1.39
N LEU A 455 14.94 10.50 1.01
CA LEU A 455 15.60 9.22 0.74
C LEU A 455 16.29 8.69 2.00
N PRO A 456 16.67 7.40 2.05
CA PRO A 456 17.51 6.89 3.13
C PRO A 456 18.78 7.75 3.28
N GLU A 457 19.19 8.01 4.52
CA GLU A 457 20.43 8.75 4.81
C GLU A 457 21.68 7.89 4.56
N ARG A 458 21.53 6.56 4.68
CA ARG A 458 22.58 5.59 4.35
C ARG A 458 22.83 5.55 2.83
N PRO A 459 24.07 5.83 2.35
CA PRO A 459 24.37 5.91 0.92
C PRO A 459 24.06 4.62 0.15
N ASP A 460 24.43 3.47 0.71
CA ASP A 460 24.18 2.14 0.13
C ASP A 460 22.69 1.87 -0.09
N ARG A 461 21.86 2.24 0.89
CA ARG A 461 20.40 2.11 0.78
C ARG A 461 19.78 3.16 -0.11
N ARG A 462 20.33 4.38 -0.14
CA ARG A 462 19.88 5.44 -1.04
C ARG A 462 20.05 5.01 -2.49
N GLU A 463 21.20 4.43 -2.82
CA GLU A 463 21.47 3.89 -4.15
C GLU A 463 20.51 2.75 -4.49
N ALA A 464 20.35 1.75 -3.61
CA ALA A 464 19.46 0.61 -3.84
C ALA A 464 17.97 0.98 -3.94
N VAL A 465 17.51 2.05 -3.27
CA VAL A 465 16.14 2.57 -3.44
C VAL A 465 15.95 3.22 -4.80
N LEU A 466 16.98 3.94 -5.28
CA LEU A 466 16.92 4.72 -6.52
C LEU A 466 17.26 3.90 -7.77
N SER A 467 17.91 2.75 -7.63
CA SER A 467 18.34 1.93 -8.76
C SER A 467 17.14 1.44 -9.57
N THR A 468 16.79 2.20 -10.60
CA THR A 468 16.32 1.69 -11.89
C THR A 468 17.56 1.14 -12.60
N PRO A 469 17.54 -0.01 -13.30
CA PRO A 469 18.75 -0.56 -13.87
C PRO A 469 19.44 0.43 -14.77
N SER A 470 20.76 0.51 -14.60
CA SER A 470 21.63 1.15 -15.56
C SER A 470 21.43 0.49 -16.92
N LEU A 471 21.19 1.31 -17.95
CA LEU A 471 21.41 0.88 -19.32
C LEU A 471 22.83 0.31 -19.39
N VAL A 472 22.96 -0.92 -19.88
CA VAL A 472 24.26 -1.51 -20.21
C VAL A 472 24.94 -0.51 -21.14
N THR A 473 26.03 0.11 -20.66
CA THR A 473 26.85 0.95 -21.54
C THR A 473 27.56 0.00 -22.49
N PRO A 474 27.49 0.22 -23.81
CA PRO A 474 28.00 -0.71 -24.82
C PRO A 474 29.49 -1.01 -24.68
#